data_AF-A0A142WYD2-F1
#
_entry.id   AF-A0A142WYD2-F1
#
_cell.length_a   1.000
_cell.length_b   1.000
_cell.length_c   1.000
_cell.angle_alpha   90.00
_cell.angle_beta   90.00
_cell.angle_gamma   90.00
#
_symmetry.space_group_name_H-M   'P 1'
#
loop_
_entity.id
_entity.type
_entity.pdbx_description
1 polymer ?
#
loop_
_entity_poly.entity_id
_entity_poly.type
_entity_poly.pdbx_seq_one_letter_code
_entity_poly.pdbx_strand_id
1 'polypeptide(L)'
;MASARFNPILFLFGTQGTLDRGRYLAWGVGLMLLKYAVEAAVIGVATGEVYTPLDFFNPTLSGRMRFSRLGNEWLGLALTLWTIPFVWIAVAMSIRRCRDAGVSPWEVQWIFVPIVNFIEMIRLAVLSSEPAILAEDSQEPGELPAPLPSGQREPPSGAVRAALSGIAAGVLYALFLIVSSVYLFDNYGSALFFGTPFVSGAVGAFLFNRPRPRSLLATLGNTSLMVLFCCLALLLLALEGMICVLMALPIMVPVAWLGGLVGWTIARETRRPQRERQGLLCSLAVLPLLAGIEGAVAPNPVFTVESAIEIAAPPERVWETVIGFPPITREPAWFFRLGIACPERARIEGTGIGAIRHCEFTTGAFVEPITVWDPPRRLAFDVTEQPEPMFELTPYRHIHPPHLKSSFRSTRGEFRLEPLPADGERGPGTRLIGRTWYTLDMRPLPYWTVWSDALIHAIHRRVLEHIREVAEGRTVPAKTL
;
A
#
# COMPACT_ATOMS: atom_id res chain seq x y z
N MET A 1 -4.04 30.47 40.91
CA MET A 1 -3.99 29.30 40.00
C MET A 1 -4.38 29.77 38.61
N ALA A 2 -3.39 29.93 37.72
CA ALA A 2 -3.68 30.32 36.33
C ALA A 2 -4.45 29.18 35.67
N SER A 3 -5.67 29.46 35.19
CA SER A 3 -6.43 28.53 34.36
C SER A 3 -5.57 28.16 33.16
N ALA A 4 -5.08 26.92 33.10
CA ALA A 4 -4.39 26.42 31.92
C ALA A 4 -5.33 26.63 30.71
N ARG A 5 -4.94 27.51 29.78
CA ARG A 5 -5.74 27.80 28.59
C ARG A 5 -5.98 26.48 27.85
N PHE A 6 -7.25 26.16 27.59
CA PHE A 6 -7.62 25.00 26.79
C PHE A 6 -6.93 25.09 25.43
N ASN A 7 -6.02 24.17 25.15
CA ASN A 7 -5.33 24.08 23.87
C ASN A 7 -5.98 22.97 23.03
N PRO A 8 -6.79 23.30 22.01
CA PRO A 8 -7.52 22.32 21.22
C PRO A 8 -6.58 21.40 20.43
N ILE A 9 -5.41 21.89 20.01
CA ILE A 9 -4.41 21.09 19.29
C ILE A 9 -3.84 20.02 20.21
N LEU A 10 -3.40 20.41 21.41
CA LEU A 10 -2.90 19.46 22.41
C LEU A 10 -3.99 18.47 22.83
N PHE A 11 -5.24 18.93 22.92
CA PHE A 11 -6.37 18.08 23.27
C PHE A 11 -6.67 17.01 22.21
N LEU A 12 -6.65 17.38 20.92
CA LEU A 12 -6.98 16.46 19.82
C LEU A 12 -5.82 15.54 19.43
N PHE A 13 -4.60 16.05 19.42
CA PHE A 13 -3.41 15.32 18.97
C PHE A 13 -2.62 14.68 20.11
N GLY A 14 -2.87 15.09 21.36
CA GLY A 14 -2.16 14.59 22.53
C GLY A 14 -2.67 13.22 22.99
N THR A 15 -1.73 12.36 23.35
CA THR A 15 -2.00 10.98 23.80
C THR A 15 -1.86 10.81 25.31
N GLN A 16 -1.57 11.88 26.05
CA GLN A 16 -1.38 11.84 27.50
C GLN A 16 -2.69 12.06 28.26
N GLY A 17 -2.75 11.50 29.47
CA GLY A 17 -3.92 11.62 30.35
C GLY A 17 -5.09 10.72 29.94
N THR A 18 -6.28 11.10 30.43
CA THR A 18 -7.55 10.40 30.21
C THR A 18 -8.53 11.28 29.43
N LEU A 19 -9.59 10.66 28.91
CA LEU A 19 -10.67 11.34 28.21
C LEU A 19 -12.00 10.68 28.59
N ASP A 20 -12.91 11.48 29.16
CA ASP A 20 -14.22 10.99 29.59
C ASP A 20 -15.13 10.66 28.40
N ARG A 21 -16.14 9.82 28.66
CA ARG A 21 -17.10 9.34 27.65
C ARG A 21 -17.83 10.47 26.90
N GLY A 22 -18.20 11.56 27.60
CA GLY A 22 -19.00 12.64 27.03
C GLY A 22 -18.19 13.44 26.02
N ARG A 23 -16.96 13.81 26.39
CA ARG A 23 -16.03 14.49 25.48
C ARG A 23 -15.57 13.60 24.34
N TYR A 24 -15.32 12.32 24.59
CA TYR A 24 -14.96 11.37 23.53
C TYR A 24 -16.06 11.30 22.46
N LEU A 25 -17.32 11.11 22.87
CA LEU A 25 -18.46 11.04 21.95
C LEU A 25 -18.69 12.37 21.21
N ALA A 26 -18.71 13.49 21.93
CA ALA A 26 -18.98 14.80 21.33
C ALA A 26 -17.96 15.18 20.26
N TRP A 27 -16.66 15.03 20.55
CA TRP A 27 -15.60 15.31 19.59
C TRP A 27 -15.52 14.26 18.48
N GLY A 28 -15.74 12.98 18.78
CA GLY A 28 -15.77 11.91 17.79
C GLY A 28 -16.84 12.14 16.72
N VAL A 29 -18.08 12.40 17.15
CA VAL A 29 -19.19 12.71 16.23
C VAL A 29 -18.94 14.03 15.49
N GLY A 30 -18.52 15.08 16.19
CA GLY A 30 -18.25 16.38 15.58
C GLY A 30 -17.17 16.32 14.49
N LEU A 31 -16.07 15.61 14.74
CA LEU A 31 -14.99 15.43 13.77
C LEU A 31 -15.39 14.53 12.61
N MET A 32 -16.20 13.49 12.87
CA MET A 32 -16.75 12.64 11.80
C MET A 32 -17.63 13.46 10.85
N LEU A 33 -18.52 14.30 11.39
CA LEU A 33 -19.38 15.17 10.60
C LEU A 33 -18.57 16.22 9.83
N LEU A 34 -17.55 16.82 10.46
CA LEU A 34 -16.64 17.75 9.80
C LEU A 34 -15.90 17.08 8.64
N LYS A 35 -15.34 15.89 8.87
CA LYS A 35 -14.64 15.11 7.83
C LYS A 35 -15.57 14.82 6.67
N TYR A 36 -16.76 14.29 6.95
CA TYR A 36 -17.77 13.98 5.93
C TYR A 36 -18.19 15.22 5.13
N ALA A 37 -18.49 16.34 5.80
CA ALA A 37 -18.93 17.56 5.14
C ALA A 37 -17.86 18.11 4.18
N VAL A 38 -16.59 18.11 4.60
CA VAL A 38 -15.48 18.55 3.74
C VAL A 38 -15.28 17.61 2.56
N GLU A 39 -15.30 16.28 2.78
CA GLU A 39 -15.17 15.31 1.70
C GLU A 39 -16.32 15.42 0.69
N ALA A 40 -17.56 15.53 1.18
CA ALA A 40 -18.74 15.68 0.33
C ALA A 40 -18.69 16.97 -0.50
N ALA A 41 -18.28 18.09 0.11
CA ALA A 41 -18.15 19.37 -0.60
C ALA A 41 -17.05 19.32 -1.66
N VAL A 42 -15.87 18.79 -1.34
CA VAL A 42 -14.75 18.70 -2.28
C VAL A 42 -15.06 17.75 -3.43
N ILE A 43 -15.63 16.57 -3.14
CA ILE A 43 -16.04 15.62 -4.18
C ILE A 43 -17.13 16.23 -5.07
N GLY A 44 -18.15 16.86 -4.48
CA GLY A 44 -19.22 17.51 -5.22
C GLY A 44 -18.74 18.63 -6.13
N VAL A 45 -17.83 19.49 -5.65
CA VAL A 45 -17.24 20.57 -6.47
C VAL A 45 -16.32 20.03 -7.56
N ALA A 46 -15.51 19.00 -7.27
CA ALA A 46 -14.52 18.49 -8.21
C ALA A 46 -15.11 17.56 -9.28
N THR A 47 -16.17 16.82 -8.95
CA THR A 47 -16.70 15.75 -9.82
C THR A 47 -18.16 15.96 -10.24
N GLY A 48 -18.91 16.85 -9.58
CA GLY A 48 -20.36 16.99 -9.78
C GLY A 48 -21.20 15.86 -9.19
N GLU A 49 -20.59 14.83 -8.61
CA GLU A 49 -21.28 13.68 -8.01
C GLU A 49 -21.68 13.94 -6.55
N VAL A 50 -22.74 13.27 -6.10
CA VAL A 50 -23.21 13.34 -4.71
C VAL A 50 -22.51 12.27 -3.88
N TYR A 51 -21.71 12.69 -2.90
CA TYR A 51 -21.11 11.79 -1.90
C TYR A 51 -22.07 11.61 -0.71
N THR A 52 -22.67 10.42 -0.59
CA THR A 52 -23.69 10.15 0.42
C THR A 52 -23.08 9.65 1.73
N PRO A 53 -23.83 9.67 2.85
CA PRO A 53 -23.34 9.07 4.11
C PRO A 53 -23.03 7.58 3.97
N LEU A 54 -23.76 6.85 3.12
CA LEU A 54 -23.50 5.43 2.86
C LEU A 54 -22.14 5.22 2.19
N ASP A 55 -21.74 6.13 1.28
CA ASP A 55 -20.42 6.11 0.65
C ASP A 55 -19.31 6.36 1.68
N PHE A 56 -19.56 7.25 2.64
CA PHE A 56 -18.64 7.54 3.73
C PHE A 56 -18.42 6.36 4.68
N PHE A 57 -19.47 5.58 4.96
CA PHE A 57 -19.37 4.37 5.80
C PHE A 57 -18.96 3.12 5.02
N ASN A 58 -18.91 3.17 3.69
CA ASN A 58 -18.53 2.03 2.87
C ASN A 58 -17.08 1.62 3.19
N PRO A 59 -16.84 0.38 3.66
CA PRO A 59 -15.50 -0.12 3.99
C PRO A 59 -14.67 -0.44 2.74
N THR A 60 -15.32 -0.59 1.58
CA THR A 60 -14.63 -0.88 0.33
C THR A 60 -13.98 0.39 -0.21
N LEU A 61 -12.65 0.40 -0.24
CA LEU A 61 -11.90 1.50 -0.85
C LEU A 61 -12.20 1.64 -2.35
N SER A 62 -12.56 0.54 -3.02
CA SER A 62 -13.00 0.54 -4.42
C SER A 62 -14.27 1.36 -4.64
N GLY A 63 -15.24 1.30 -3.73
CA GLY A 63 -16.44 2.17 -3.76
C GLY A 63 -16.09 3.66 -3.66
N ARG A 64 -15.06 4.01 -2.87
CA ARG A 64 -14.56 5.38 -2.75
C ARG A 64 -13.69 5.82 -3.92
N MET A 65 -12.96 4.89 -4.55
CA MET A 65 -12.13 5.15 -5.73
C MET A 65 -12.96 5.52 -6.98
N ARG A 66 -14.26 5.25 -7.00
CA ARG A 66 -15.15 5.75 -8.06
C ARG A 66 -15.04 7.27 -8.20
N PHE A 67 -14.90 7.99 -7.09
CA PHE A 67 -14.82 9.46 -7.09
C PHE A 67 -13.45 9.99 -7.50
N SER A 68 -12.36 9.23 -7.31
CA SER A 68 -11.01 9.65 -7.73
C SER A 68 -10.69 9.33 -9.19
N ARG A 69 -11.42 8.40 -9.82
CA ARG A 69 -11.23 7.99 -11.23
C ARG A 69 -11.94 8.87 -12.25
N LEU A 70 -12.77 9.82 -11.83
CA LEU A 70 -13.49 10.75 -12.70
C LEU A 70 -12.60 11.92 -13.19
N GLY A 71 -11.39 11.62 -13.67
CA GLY A 71 -10.50 12.59 -14.33
C GLY A 71 -9.67 13.51 -13.42
N ASN A 72 -9.66 13.29 -12.10
CA ASN A 72 -8.94 14.14 -11.14
C ASN A 72 -7.93 13.34 -10.29
N GLU A 73 -6.73 13.13 -10.83
CA GLU A 73 -5.66 12.34 -10.17
C GLU A 73 -5.23 12.93 -8.81
N TRP A 74 -5.25 14.27 -8.66
CA TRP A 74 -5.02 14.96 -7.38
C TRP A 74 -6.00 14.48 -6.31
N LEU A 75 -7.29 14.32 -6.65
CA LEU A 75 -8.40 14.24 -5.68
C LEU A 75 -8.19 13.09 -4.70
N GLY A 76 -7.78 11.92 -5.20
CA GLY A 76 -7.47 10.76 -4.36
C GLY A 76 -6.35 11.05 -3.36
N LEU A 77 -5.26 11.70 -3.81
CA LEU A 77 -4.15 12.08 -2.94
C LEU A 77 -4.59 13.08 -1.87
N ALA A 78 -5.35 14.11 -2.24
CA ALA A 78 -5.83 15.12 -1.30
C ALA A 78 -6.77 14.55 -0.24
N LEU A 79 -7.71 13.68 -0.61
CA LEU A 79 -8.59 13.00 0.34
C LEU A 79 -7.82 12.06 1.28
N THR A 80 -6.77 11.42 0.77
CA THR A 80 -5.87 10.59 1.58
C THR A 80 -5.11 11.44 2.60
N LEU A 81 -4.49 12.53 2.16
CA LEU A 81 -3.79 13.48 3.03
C LEU A 81 -4.73 14.11 4.08
N TRP A 82 -5.97 14.41 3.68
CA TRP A 82 -7.02 14.90 4.58
C TRP A 82 -7.39 13.87 5.65
N THR A 83 -7.37 12.57 5.34
CA THR A 83 -7.75 11.51 6.28
C THR A 83 -6.70 11.26 7.37
N ILE A 84 -5.40 11.47 7.08
CA ILE A 84 -4.28 11.23 8.02
C ILE A 84 -4.49 11.89 9.41
N PRO A 85 -4.77 13.20 9.53
CA PRO A 85 -4.96 13.82 10.84
C PRO A 85 -6.16 13.22 11.60
N PHE A 86 -7.25 12.85 10.92
CA PHE A 86 -8.40 12.22 11.59
C PHE A 86 -8.09 10.82 12.11
N VAL A 87 -7.30 10.04 11.37
CA VAL A 87 -6.81 8.74 11.84
C VAL A 87 -5.99 8.92 13.12
N TRP A 88 -5.08 9.90 13.15
CA TRP A 88 -4.31 10.18 14.36
C TRP A 88 -5.18 10.65 15.53
N ILE A 89 -6.12 11.56 15.30
CA ILE A 89 -7.03 12.04 16.36
C ILE A 89 -7.86 10.88 16.91
N ALA A 90 -8.37 9.99 16.05
CA ALA A 90 -9.11 8.81 16.47
C ALA A 90 -8.25 7.88 17.36
N VAL A 91 -6.99 7.66 16.99
CA VAL A 91 -6.02 6.89 17.79
C VAL A 91 -5.76 7.58 19.14
N ALA A 92 -5.42 8.86 19.13
CA ALA A 92 -5.04 9.61 20.33
C ALA A 92 -6.18 9.70 21.35
N MET A 93 -7.39 10.02 20.88
CA MET A 93 -8.58 10.06 21.72
C MET A 93 -8.94 8.68 22.27
N SER A 94 -8.83 7.63 21.46
CA SER A 94 -9.21 6.28 21.88
C SER A 94 -8.22 5.70 22.89
N ILE A 95 -6.91 5.94 22.74
CA ILE A 95 -5.91 5.57 23.76
C ILE A 95 -6.26 6.21 25.11
N ARG A 96 -6.57 7.51 25.12
CA ARG A 96 -6.96 8.23 26.34
C ARG A 96 -8.27 7.72 26.92
N ARG A 97 -9.21 7.33 26.06
CA ARG A 97 -10.49 6.75 26.46
C ARG A 97 -10.36 5.33 27.00
N CYS A 98 -9.50 4.50 26.43
CA CYS A 98 -9.18 3.17 26.96
C CYS A 98 -8.66 3.28 28.40
N ARG A 99 -7.74 4.22 28.67
CA ARG A 99 -7.24 4.48 30.02
C ARG A 99 -8.32 4.94 30.99
N ASP A 100 -9.26 5.76 30.54
CA ASP A 100 -10.40 6.24 31.34
C ASP A 100 -11.41 5.12 31.64
N ALA A 101 -11.69 4.25 30.66
CA ALA A 101 -12.58 3.10 30.80
C ALA A 101 -11.95 1.92 31.56
N GLY A 102 -10.63 1.97 31.74
CA GLY A 102 -9.87 0.93 32.41
C GLY A 102 -9.49 -0.27 31.55
N VAL A 103 -9.73 -0.20 30.25
CA VAL A 103 -9.38 -1.25 29.28
C VAL A 103 -7.97 -1.05 28.74
N SER A 104 -7.45 -2.05 28.02
CA SER A 104 -6.07 -1.99 27.54
C SER A 104 -5.93 -1.00 26.39
N PRO A 105 -4.96 -0.06 26.41
CA PRO A 105 -4.70 0.83 25.27
C PRO A 105 -4.35 0.11 23.96
N TRP A 106 -3.95 -1.16 24.03
CA TRP A 106 -3.70 -2.01 22.86
C TRP A 106 -4.95 -2.26 21.99
N GLU A 107 -6.15 -2.07 22.55
CA GLU A 107 -7.42 -2.18 21.80
C GLU A 107 -7.56 -1.12 20.70
N VAL A 108 -6.73 -0.05 20.72
CA VAL A 108 -6.70 0.97 19.65
C VAL A 108 -6.45 0.40 18.25
N GLN A 109 -5.87 -0.79 18.14
CA GLN A 109 -5.62 -1.46 16.86
C GLN A 109 -6.90 -1.72 16.07
N TRP A 110 -8.02 -1.94 16.75
CA TRP A 110 -9.33 -2.16 16.14
C TRP A 110 -9.82 -0.97 15.32
N ILE A 111 -9.29 0.23 15.56
CA ILE A 111 -9.60 1.44 14.78
C ILE A 111 -9.10 1.33 13.33
N PHE A 112 -8.08 0.50 13.08
CA PHE A 112 -7.53 0.29 11.73
C PHE A 112 -8.26 -0.80 10.95
N VAL A 113 -9.19 -1.53 11.57
CA VAL A 113 -9.97 -2.58 10.94
C VAL A 113 -11.31 -1.99 10.46
N PRO A 114 -11.60 -1.95 9.15
CA PRO A 114 -12.85 -1.40 8.64
C PRO A 114 -14.08 -2.06 9.27
N ILE A 115 -15.16 -1.28 9.49
CA ILE A 115 -16.39 -1.66 10.19
C ILE A 115 -16.18 -1.87 11.70
N VAL A 116 -15.19 -2.68 12.07
CA VAL A 116 -14.83 -2.94 13.48
C VAL A 116 -14.41 -1.65 14.19
N ASN A 117 -13.78 -0.72 13.47
CA ASN A 117 -13.44 0.61 13.99
C ASN A 117 -14.67 1.35 14.56
N PHE A 118 -15.82 1.32 13.89
CA PHE A 118 -17.03 1.97 14.38
C PHE A 118 -17.60 1.25 15.59
N ILE A 119 -17.59 -0.08 15.58
CA ILE A 119 -18.03 -0.90 16.71
C ILE A 119 -17.18 -0.59 17.95
N GLU A 120 -15.86 -0.52 17.79
CA GLU A 120 -14.95 -0.22 18.88
C GLU A 120 -15.13 1.21 19.39
N MET A 121 -15.26 2.20 18.50
CA MET A 121 -15.53 3.58 18.91
C MET A 121 -16.84 3.70 19.69
N ILE A 122 -17.90 3.00 19.26
CA ILE A 122 -19.18 2.98 19.98
C ILE A 122 -19.01 2.29 21.35
N ARG A 123 -18.33 1.15 21.40
CA ARG A 123 -18.04 0.43 22.65
C ARG A 123 -17.30 1.34 23.64
N LEU A 124 -16.23 1.99 23.20
CA LEU A 124 -15.47 2.95 24.01
C LEU A 124 -16.33 4.14 24.45
N ALA A 125 -17.25 4.62 23.62
CA ALA A 125 -18.16 5.71 23.99
C ALA A 125 -19.18 5.31 25.08
N VAL A 126 -19.60 4.04 25.11
CA VAL A 126 -20.62 3.53 26.06
C VAL A 126 -20.04 3.04 27.38
N LEU A 127 -18.80 2.52 27.38
CA LEU A 127 -18.16 2.03 28.61
C LEU A 127 -18.18 3.08 29.73
N SER A 128 -18.40 2.66 30.97
CA SER A 128 -18.26 3.56 32.13
C SER A 128 -16.79 3.92 32.36
N SER A 129 -16.53 5.10 32.90
CA SER A 129 -15.21 5.42 33.46
C SER A 129 -14.96 4.56 34.68
N GLU A 130 -13.75 4.04 34.84
CA GLU A 130 -13.42 3.21 36.00
C GLU A 130 -13.31 4.08 37.26
N PRO A 131 -13.95 3.68 38.37
CA PRO A 131 -13.79 4.38 39.65
C PRO A 131 -12.33 4.44 40.07
N ALA A 132 -11.86 5.60 40.54
CA ALA A 132 -10.48 5.80 40.98
C ALA A 132 -10.03 4.78 42.06
N ILE A 133 -10.97 4.34 42.91
CA ILE A 133 -10.74 3.38 43.99
C ILE A 133 -10.35 1.98 43.45
N LEU A 134 -10.93 1.54 42.34
CA LEU A 134 -10.59 0.24 41.72
C LEU A 134 -9.26 0.28 40.95
N ALA A 135 -8.81 1.48 40.58
CA ALA A 135 -7.52 1.68 39.92
C ALA A 135 -6.33 1.53 40.88
N GLU A 136 -6.52 1.84 42.17
CA GLU A 136 -5.52 1.67 43.23
C GLU A 136 -5.40 0.20 43.66
N ASP A 137 -6.51 -0.53 43.78
CA ASP A 137 -6.54 -1.94 44.20
C ASP A 137 -5.92 -2.91 43.17
N SER A 138 -5.71 -2.45 41.93
CA SER A 138 -5.00 -3.19 40.87
C SER A 138 -3.47 -3.09 40.97
N GLN A 139 -2.95 -2.28 41.90
CA GLN A 139 -1.51 -2.08 42.11
C GLN A 139 -0.94 -3.14 43.06
N GLU A 140 -0.76 -4.38 42.59
CA GLU A 140 0.31 -5.18 43.18
C GLU A 140 1.67 -4.58 42.78
N PRO A 141 2.67 -4.53 43.68
CA PRO A 141 3.93 -3.81 43.50
C PRO A 141 4.85 -4.51 42.47
N GLY A 142 4.48 -4.43 41.20
CA GLY A 142 5.38 -4.65 40.07
C GLY A 142 6.08 -3.35 39.73
N GLU A 143 7.24 -3.11 40.34
CA GLU A 143 8.10 -1.93 40.15
C GLU A 143 8.28 -1.59 38.66
N LEU A 144 7.57 -0.56 38.18
CA LEU A 144 8.15 0.29 37.14
C LEU A 144 9.34 1.00 37.81
N PRO A 145 10.57 0.87 37.30
CA PRO A 145 11.73 1.49 37.94
C PRO A 145 11.49 2.99 38.07
N ALA A 146 11.65 3.52 39.29
CA ALA A 146 11.62 4.95 39.52
C ALA A 146 12.58 5.65 38.52
N PRO A 147 12.24 6.84 38.00
CA PRO A 147 13.16 7.63 37.19
C PRO A 147 14.50 7.75 37.92
N LEU A 148 15.61 7.51 37.23
CA LEU A 148 16.94 7.72 37.82
C LEU A 148 17.02 9.17 38.33
N PRO A 149 17.60 9.41 39.52
CA PRO A 149 17.84 10.75 40.02
C PRO A 149 18.54 11.59 38.94
N SER A 150 18.13 12.85 38.81
CA SER A 150 18.71 13.80 37.84
C SER A 150 20.24 13.80 37.95
N GLY A 151 20.91 13.28 36.91
CA GLY A 151 22.37 13.18 36.84
C GLY A 151 22.93 11.78 36.59
N GLN A 152 22.17 10.71 36.83
CA GLN A 152 22.62 9.34 36.54
C GLN A 152 22.22 8.91 35.12
N ARG A 153 23.20 8.55 34.29
CA ARG A 153 22.97 7.94 32.97
C ARG A 153 22.77 6.43 33.15
N GLU A 154 21.81 5.88 32.42
CA GLU A 154 21.65 4.43 32.30
C GLU A 154 22.95 3.79 31.81
N PRO A 155 23.40 2.67 32.41
CA PRO A 155 24.52 1.93 31.85
C PRO A 155 24.21 1.56 30.39
N PRO A 156 25.14 1.76 29.45
CA PRO A 156 24.89 1.58 28.02
C PRO A 156 24.38 0.16 27.68
N SER A 157 24.77 -0.84 28.48
CA SER A 157 24.29 -2.22 28.35
C SER A 157 22.77 -2.38 28.52
N GLY A 158 22.14 -1.60 29.40
CA GLY A 158 20.68 -1.63 29.59
C GLY A 158 19.93 -1.07 28.39
N ALA A 159 20.43 0.06 27.86
CA ALA A 159 19.83 0.71 26.71
C ALA A 159 19.96 -0.13 25.43
N VAL A 160 21.13 -0.74 25.21
CA VAL A 160 21.38 -1.64 24.09
C VAL A 160 20.52 -2.90 24.21
N ARG A 161 20.40 -3.50 25.40
CA ARG A 161 19.53 -4.68 25.60
C ARG A 161 18.07 -4.39 25.27
N ALA A 162 17.54 -3.24 25.69
CA ALA A 162 16.17 -2.84 25.37
C ALA A 162 15.97 -2.56 23.88
N ALA A 163 16.96 -1.95 23.22
CA ALA A 163 16.93 -1.73 21.77
C ALA A 163 16.91 -3.07 21.01
N LEU A 164 17.84 -3.96 21.35
CA LEU A 164 17.94 -5.29 20.75
C LEU A 164 16.68 -6.14 20.99
N SER A 165 16.11 -6.12 22.20
CA SER A 165 14.88 -6.86 22.49
C SER A 165 13.68 -6.32 21.71
N GLY A 166 13.54 -4.99 21.61
CA GLY A 166 12.49 -4.36 20.81
C GLY A 166 12.63 -4.68 19.31
N ILE A 167 13.84 -4.56 18.77
CA ILE A 167 14.14 -4.91 17.37
C ILE A 167 13.86 -6.40 17.13
N ALA A 168 14.40 -7.29 17.95
CA ALA A 168 14.23 -8.73 17.78
C ALA A 168 12.76 -9.13 17.85
N ALA A 169 11.99 -8.63 18.82
CA ALA A 169 10.57 -8.94 18.92
C ALA A 169 9.76 -8.44 17.71
N GLY A 170 10.02 -7.21 17.26
CA GLY A 170 9.35 -6.65 16.08
C GLY A 170 9.68 -7.39 14.79
N VAL A 171 10.95 -7.74 14.58
CA VAL A 171 11.42 -8.52 13.42
C VAL A 171 10.86 -9.93 13.45
N LEU A 172 10.93 -10.64 14.58
CA LEU A 172 10.40 -12.01 14.69
C LEU A 172 8.90 -12.05 14.42
N TYR A 173 8.15 -11.08 14.97
CA TYR A 173 6.71 -10.99 14.70
C TYR A 173 6.42 -10.63 13.24
N ALA A 174 7.19 -9.72 12.65
CA ALA A 174 7.04 -9.37 11.23
C ALA A 174 7.28 -10.60 10.33
N LEU A 175 8.37 -11.32 10.55
CA LEU A 175 8.70 -12.52 9.79
C LEU A 175 7.64 -13.61 9.98
N PHE A 176 7.17 -13.83 11.21
CA PHE A 176 6.07 -14.77 11.48
C PHE A 176 4.82 -14.43 10.66
N LEU A 177 4.42 -13.16 10.65
CA LEU A 177 3.25 -12.71 9.89
C LEU A 177 3.45 -12.77 8.38
N ILE A 178 4.63 -12.40 7.89
CA ILE A 178 4.95 -12.49 6.46
C ILE A 178 4.88 -13.94 6.02
N VAL A 179 5.55 -14.84 6.75
CA VAL A 179 5.55 -16.27 6.44
C VAL A 179 4.14 -16.84 6.48
N SER A 180 3.35 -16.50 7.51
CA SER A 180 1.96 -16.97 7.62
C SER A 180 1.08 -16.41 6.50
N SER A 181 1.15 -15.10 6.22
CA SER A 181 0.30 -14.48 5.19
C SER A 181 0.62 -15.01 3.80
N VAL A 182 1.91 -15.14 3.47
CA VAL A 182 2.36 -15.53 2.13
C VAL A 182 2.29 -17.04 1.92
N TYR A 183 2.80 -17.86 2.85
CA TYR A 183 2.95 -19.31 2.63
C TYR A 183 1.85 -20.17 3.26
N LEU A 184 1.07 -19.63 4.20
CA LEU A 184 -0.06 -20.36 4.79
C LEU A 184 -1.41 -19.90 4.21
N PHE A 185 -1.54 -18.61 3.89
CA PHE A 185 -2.80 -18.03 3.39
C PHE A 185 -2.77 -17.58 1.93
N ASP A 186 -1.63 -17.69 1.23
CA ASP A 186 -1.44 -17.21 -0.15
C ASP A 186 -1.95 -15.77 -0.38
N ASN A 187 -1.79 -14.91 0.63
CA ASN A 187 -2.44 -13.60 0.66
C ASN A 187 -1.43 -12.45 0.82
N TYR A 188 -1.37 -11.61 -0.21
CA TYR A 188 -0.67 -10.32 -0.19
C TYR A 188 -1.64 -9.18 0.18
N GLY A 189 -2.26 -9.34 1.35
CA GLY A 189 -3.34 -8.50 1.85
C GLY A 189 -2.90 -7.19 2.53
N SER A 190 -3.88 -6.35 2.84
CA SER A 190 -3.70 -5.14 3.66
C SER A 190 -3.14 -5.47 5.04
N ALA A 191 -3.50 -6.63 5.61
CA ALA A 191 -2.92 -7.10 6.86
C ALA A 191 -1.38 -7.22 6.77
N LEU A 192 -0.86 -7.72 5.64
CA LEU A 192 0.58 -7.85 5.40
C LEU A 192 1.28 -6.49 5.33
N PHE A 193 0.75 -5.55 4.54
CA PHE A 193 1.44 -4.29 4.24
C PHE A 193 1.13 -3.13 5.21
N PHE A 194 -0.02 -3.15 5.90
CA PHE A 194 -0.36 -2.15 6.94
C PHE A 194 -0.27 -2.74 8.34
N GLY A 195 -0.91 -3.88 8.55
CA GLY A 195 -1.02 -4.49 9.87
C GLY A 195 0.34 -4.92 10.45
N THR A 196 1.12 -5.65 9.67
CA THR A 196 2.45 -6.14 10.08
C THR A 196 3.40 -5.02 10.51
N PRO A 197 3.73 -4.01 9.68
CA PRO A 197 4.63 -2.95 10.10
C PRO A 197 4.08 -2.16 11.29
N PHE A 198 2.77 -1.92 11.35
CA PHE A 198 2.14 -1.23 12.47
C PHE A 198 2.33 -1.99 13.79
N VAL A 199 1.93 -3.27 13.86
CA VAL A 199 2.00 -4.03 15.11
C VAL A 199 3.44 -4.36 15.48
N SER A 200 4.30 -4.73 14.53
CA SER A 200 5.73 -4.91 14.79
C SER A 200 6.39 -3.65 15.34
N GLY A 201 6.07 -2.48 14.75
CA GLY A 201 6.53 -1.18 15.24
C GLY A 201 6.04 -0.89 16.66
N ALA A 202 4.76 -1.14 16.94
CA ALA A 202 4.16 -0.93 18.26
C ALA A 202 4.77 -1.84 19.33
N VAL A 203 4.92 -3.13 19.04
CA VAL A 203 5.53 -4.12 19.94
C VAL A 203 6.99 -3.77 20.21
N GLY A 204 7.75 -3.49 19.16
CA GLY A 204 9.16 -3.13 19.28
C GLY A 204 9.37 -1.85 20.07
N ALA A 205 8.58 -0.81 19.80
CA ALA A 205 8.63 0.45 20.54
C ALA A 205 8.18 0.30 21.99
N PHE A 206 7.15 -0.51 22.27
CA PHE A 206 6.69 -0.78 23.62
C PHE A 206 7.78 -1.46 24.44
N LEU A 207 8.38 -2.54 23.92
CA LEU A 207 9.46 -3.25 24.61
C LEU A 207 10.73 -2.41 24.77
N PHE A 208 11.03 -1.56 23.77
CA PHE A 208 12.12 -0.61 23.87
C PHE A 208 11.89 0.38 25.01
N ASN A 209 10.69 0.93 25.16
CA ASN A 209 10.38 1.98 26.14
C ASN A 209 9.92 1.48 27.52
N ARG A 210 9.55 0.20 27.65
CA ARG A 210 9.05 -0.38 28.90
C ARG A 210 10.03 -0.28 30.08
N PRO A 211 11.34 -0.56 29.92
CA PRO A 211 12.27 -0.45 31.04
C PRO A 211 12.46 1.00 31.51
N ARG A 212 12.51 1.94 30.56
CA ARG A 212 12.62 3.39 30.81
C ARG A 212 12.01 4.20 29.65
N PRO A 213 11.27 5.28 29.96
CA PRO A 213 10.78 6.21 28.95
C PRO A 213 11.93 6.80 28.12
N ARG A 214 11.89 6.66 26.80
CA ARG A 214 12.86 7.26 25.88
C ARG A 214 12.21 8.36 25.04
N SER A 215 13.04 9.18 24.40
CA SER A 215 12.56 10.22 23.49
C SER A 215 11.84 9.60 22.28
N LEU A 216 10.93 10.38 21.69
CA LEU A 216 10.23 9.96 20.47
C LEU A 216 11.23 9.68 19.34
N LEU A 217 12.23 10.55 19.16
CA LEU A 217 13.25 10.39 18.12
C LEU A 217 14.05 9.09 18.28
N ALA A 218 14.45 8.73 19.51
CA ALA A 218 15.14 7.46 19.77
C ALA A 218 14.25 6.26 19.44
N THR A 219 12.95 6.36 19.71
CA THR A 219 11.99 5.28 19.43
C THR A 219 11.73 5.12 17.93
N LEU A 220 11.56 6.22 17.20
CA LEU A 220 11.43 6.18 15.73
C LEU A 220 12.71 5.65 15.08
N GLY A 221 13.89 6.05 15.59
CA GLY A 221 15.18 5.49 15.17
C GLY A 221 15.27 3.98 15.38
N ASN A 222 14.89 3.49 16.57
CA ASN A 222 14.85 2.05 16.86
C ASN A 222 13.85 1.30 15.97
N THR A 223 12.70 1.92 15.67
CA THR A 223 11.68 1.35 14.76
C THR A 223 12.19 1.29 13.33
N SER A 224 12.89 2.32 12.85
CA SER A 224 13.55 2.29 11.53
C SER A 224 14.62 1.21 11.44
N LEU A 225 15.42 1.01 12.49
CA LEU A 225 16.38 -0.09 12.56
C LEU A 225 15.67 -1.46 12.52
N MET A 226 14.55 -1.63 13.22
CA MET A 226 13.73 -2.83 13.13
C MET A 226 13.25 -3.10 11.69
N VAL A 227 12.72 -2.08 10.98
CA VAL A 227 12.33 -2.23 9.57
C VAL A 227 13.52 -2.61 8.69
N LEU A 228 14.68 -1.96 8.88
CA LEU A 228 15.91 -2.28 8.16
C LEU A 228 16.34 -3.73 8.36
N PHE A 229 16.38 -4.21 9.61
CA PHE A 229 16.73 -5.60 9.91
C PHE A 229 15.70 -6.59 9.37
N CYS A 230 14.41 -6.24 9.37
CA CYS A 230 13.39 -7.05 8.73
C CYS A 230 13.62 -7.16 7.21
N CYS A 231 13.87 -6.04 6.53
CA CYS A 231 14.19 -6.02 5.09
C CYS A 231 15.43 -6.86 4.79
N LEU A 232 16.49 -6.69 5.60
CA LEU A 232 17.71 -7.47 5.46
C LEU A 232 17.45 -8.96 5.68
N ALA A 233 16.63 -9.34 6.66
CA ALA A 233 16.26 -10.73 6.89
C ALA A 233 15.50 -11.32 5.70
N LEU A 234 14.55 -10.59 5.10
CA LEU A 234 13.83 -11.05 3.90
C LEU A 234 14.78 -11.30 2.73
N LEU A 235 15.75 -10.40 2.52
CA LEU A 235 16.76 -10.55 1.47
C LEU A 235 17.71 -11.71 1.78
N LEU A 236 18.24 -11.82 3.00
CA LEU A 236 19.18 -12.88 3.41
C LEU A 236 18.55 -14.28 3.50
N LEU A 237 17.23 -14.35 3.67
CA LEU A 237 16.49 -15.62 3.67
C LEU A 237 15.94 -15.96 2.28
N ALA A 238 16.27 -15.15 1.25
CA ALA A 238 15.79 -15.32 -0.12
C ALA A 238 14.25 -15.41 -0.24
N LEU A 239 13.52 -14.73 0.66
CA LEU A 239 12.06 -14.72 0.66
C LEU A 239 11.50 -13.67 -0.32
N GLU A 240 12.19 -12.54 -0.43
CA GLU A 240 11.82 -11.40 -1.26
C GLU A 240 13.04 -10.85 -2.00
N GLY A 241 12.80 -10.10 -3.08
CA GLY A 241 13.86 -9.43 -3.82
C GLY A 241 13.98 -7.94 -3.51
N MET A 242 15.10 -7.34 -3.94
CA MET A 242 15.40 -5.95 -3.59
C MET A 242 14.43 -4.95 -4.23
N ILE A 243 13.93 -5.22 -5.44
CA ILE A 243 13.01 -4.30 -6.11
C ILE A 243 11.70 -4.23 -5.34
N CYS A 244 11.09 -5.38 -5.01
CA CYS A 244 9.83 -5.41 -4.29
C CYS A 244 9.96 -4.89 -2.85
N VAL A 245 11.07 -5.14 -2.15
CA VAL A 245 11.33 -4.52 -0.84
C VAL A 245 11.40 -2.99 -0.95
N LEU A 246 12.12 -2.46 -1.95
CA LEU A 246 12.21 -1.02 -2.17
C LEU A 246 10.84 -0.42 -2.54
N MET A 247 10.03 -1.14 -3.32
CA MET A 247 8.66 -0.75 -3.62
C MET A 247 7.76 -0.78 -2.39
N ALA A 248 8.00 -1.63 -1.39
CA ALA A 248 7.16 -1.68 -0.18
C ALA A 248 7.54 -0.64 0.90
N LEU A 249 8.80 -0.20 0.95
CA LEU A 249 9.31 0.74 1.97
C LEU A 249 8.48 2.03 2.14
N PRO A 250 7.99 2.70 1.07
CA PRO A 250 7.21 3.93 1.21
C PRO A 250 5.93 3.78 2.04
N ILE A 251 5.35 2.57 2.14
CA ILE A 251 4.27 2.28 3.08
C ILE A 251 4.82 1.78 4.42
N MET A 252 5.75 0.81 4.39
CA MET A 252 6.17 0.11 5.60
C MET A 252 6.77 1.04 6.65
N VAL A 253 7.60 2.01 6.24
CA VAL A 253 8.28 2.90 7.20
C VAL A 253 7.30 3.85 7.91
N PRO A 254 6.45 4.64 7.21
CA PRO A 254 5.46 5.50 7.87
C PRO A 254 4.50 4.71 8.76
N VAL A 255 4.02 3.55 8.30
CA VAL A 255 3.09 2.73 9.08
C VAL A 255 3.77 2.13 10.32
N ALA A 256 5.02 1.68 10.20
CA ALA A 256 5.80 1.24 11.35
C ALA A 256 6.04 2.38 12.35
N TRP A 257 6.27 3.60 11.88
CA TRP A 257 6.39 4.78 12.76
C TRP A 257 5.10 5.09 13.50
N LEU A 258 3.94 4.99 12.85
CA LEU A 258 2.64 5.13 13.52
C LEU A 258 2.45 4.08 14.61
N GLY A 259 2.77 2.82 14.29
CA GLY A 259 2.80 1.74 15.27
C GLY A 259 3.75 2.03 16.43
N GLY A 260 4.99 2.44 16.12
CA GLY A 260 6.02 2.78 17.09
C GLY A 260 5.62 3.94 18.01
N LEU A 261 4.92 4.94 17.46
CA LEU A 261 4.35 6.04 18.23
C LEU A 261 3.26 5.53 19.18
N VAL A 262 2.37 4.63 18.74
CA VAL A 262 1.39 3.99 19.63
C VAL A 262 2.10 3.21 20.74
N GLY A 263 3.03 2.30 20.40
CA GLY A 263 3.79 1.52 21.39
C GLY A 263 4.55 2.38 22.40
N TRP A 264 5.12 3.49 21.94
CA TRP A 264 5.76 4.51 22.78
C TRP A 264 4.78 5.14 23.78
N THR A 265 3.59 5.54 23.32
CA THR A 265 2.57 6.15 24.19
C THR A 265 1.99 5.18 25.20
N ILE A 266 1.86 3.89 24.83
CA ILE A 266 1.39 2.86 25.74
C ILE A 266 2.45 2.67 26.83
N ALA A 267 3.73 2.44 26.46
CA ALA A 267 4.81 2.21 27.42
C ALA A 267 5.03 3.36 28.41
N ARG A 268 4.85 4.61 27.98
CA ARG A 268 5.08 5.79 28.84
C ARG A 268 3.98 6.06 29.83
N GLU A 269 2.77 5.68 29.48
CA GLU A 269 1.57 5.91 30.28
C GLU A 269 1.04 4.57 30.82
N THR A 270 1.92 3.55 30.90
CA THR A 270 1.61 2.24 31.45
C THR A 270 1.21 2.40 32.90
N ARG A 271 -0.06 2.12 33.20
CA ARG A 271 -0.59 2.13 34.58
C ARG A 271 -0.87 0.73 35.08
N ARG A 272 -1.03 -0.26 34.18
CA ARG A 272 -1.50 -1.61 34.49
C ARG A 272 -0.72 -2.67 33.72
N PRO A 273 0.46 -3.08 34.22
CA PRO A 273 1.38 -3.91 33.46
C PRO A 273 0.81 -5.28 33.08
N GLN A 274 -0.08 -5.87 33.90
CA GLN A 274 -0.72 -7.15 33.60
C GLN A 274 -1.77 -7.04 32.48
N ARG A 275 -2.70 -6.07 32.57
CA ARG A 275 -3.71 -5.81 31.52
C ARG A 275 -3.06 -5.41 30.20
N GLU A 276 -1.99 -4.63 30.25
CA GLU A 276 -1.26 -4.24 29.04
C GLU A 276 -0.50 -5.42 28.42
N ARG A 277 0.04 -6.34 29.22
CA ARG A 277 0.62 -7.60 28.72
C ARG A 277 -0.45 -8.47 28.04
N GLN A 278 -1.65 -8.58 28.62
CA GLN A 278 -2.75 -9.32 28.00
C GLN A 278 -3.18 -8.66 26.68
N GLY A 279 -3.37 -7.34 26.67
CA GLY A 279 -3.72 -6.60 25.46
C GLY A 279 -2.66 -6.70 24.35
N LEU A 280 -1.38 -6.70 24.71
CA LEU A 280 -0.28 -6.99 23.78
C LEU A 280 -0.43 -8.40 23.18
N LEU A 281 -0.65 -9.43 24.00
CA LEU A 281 -0.82 -10.80 23.48
C LEU A 281 -2.05 -10.91 22.57
N CYS A 282 -3.17 -10.27 22.94
CA CYS A 282 -4.35 -10.19 22.08
C CYS A 282 -4.03 -9.50 20.76
N SER A 283 -3.29 -8.38 20.78
CA SER A 283 -2.91 -7.68 19.55
C SER A 283 -2.08 -8.53 18.58
N LEU A 284 -1.17 -9.33 19.11
CA LEU A 284 -0.35 -10.24 18.32
C LEU A 284 -1.17 -11.38 17.69
N ALA A 285 -2.25 -11.80 18.35
CA ALA A 285 -3.10 -12.89 17.88
C ALA A 285 -4.14 -12.46 16.83
N VAL A 286 -4.56 -11.19 16.84
CA VAL A 286 -5.62 -10.68 15.95
C VAL A 286 -5.18 -10.60 14.50
N LEU A 287 -3.95 -10.17 14.23
CA LEU A 287 -3.50 -9.88 12.88
C LEU A 287 -3.41 -11.11 11.97
N PRO A 288 -2.90 -12.27 12.44
CA PRO A 288 -2.96 -13.52 11.67
C PRO A 288 -4.40 -13.91 11.30
N LEU A 289 -5.37 -13.71 12.21
CA LEU A 289 -6.78 -14.02 11.95
C LEU A 289 -7.36 -13.12 10.85
N LEU A 290 -7.07 -11.82 10.91
CA LEU A 290 -7.51 -10.87 9.89
C LEU A 290 -6.88 -11.17 8.52
N ALA A 291 -5.61 -11.56 8.48
CA ALA A 291 -4.94 -11.97 7.24
C ALA A 291 -5.63 -13.18 6.58
N GLY A 292 -6.06 -14.17 7.37
CA GLY A 292 -6.82 -15.32 6.86
C GLY A 292 -8.21 -14.94 6.34
N ILE A 293 -8.92 -14.02 6.99
CA ILE A 293 -10.25 -13.56 6.55
C ILE A 293 -10.16 -12.75 5.24
N GLU A 294 -9.17 -11.86 5.11
CA GLU A 294 -9.00 -11.02 3.92
C GLU A 294 -8.81 -11.85 2.64
N GLY A 295 -8.01 -12.93 2.72
CA GLY A 295 -7.77 -13.84 1.60
C GLY A 295 -9.02 -14.58 1.11
N ALA A 296 -10.01 -14.78 1.98
CA ALA A 296 -11.22 -15.56 1.64
C ALA A 296 -12.35 -14.73 0.99
N VAL A 297 -12.35 -13.40 1.15
CA VAL A 297 -13.55 -12.58 0.90
C VAL A 297 -13.33 -11.49 -0.15
N ALA A 298 -12.09 -11.14 -0.49
CA ALA A 298 -11.81 -9.98 -1.34
C ALA A 298 -11.72 -10.34 -2.84
N PRO A 299 -12.68 -9.92 -3.70
CA PRO A 299 -12.55 -10.13 -5.14
C PRO A 299 -11.40 -9.27 -5.71
N ASN A 300 -10.79 -9.75 -6.80
CA ASN A 300 -9.76 -9.03 -7.54
C ASN A 300 -10.42 -8.26 -8.70
N PRO A 301 -10.54 -6.92 -8.60
CA PRO A 301 -11.14 -6.14 -9.68
C PRO A 301 -10.24 -6.15 -10.92
N VAL A 302 -10.87 -6.02 -12.09
CA VAL A 302 -10.18 -5.81 -13.35
C VAL A 302 -9.89 -4.32 -13.51
N PHE A 303 -8.63 -4.00 -13.81
CA PHE A 303 -8.15 -2.66 -14.13
C PHE A 303 -7.90 -2.54 -15.62
N THR A 304 -7.91 -1.31 -16.14
CA THR A 304 -7.66 -1.01 -17.54
C THR A 304 -6.70 0.16 -17.65
N VAL A 305 -5.65 0.00 -18.45
CA VAL A 305 -4.67 1.04 -18.77
C VAL A 305 -4.73 1.31 -20.25
N GLU A 306 -4.79 2.59 -20.63
CA GLU A 306 -4.84 3.04 -22.01
C GLU A 306 -3.69 4.02 -22.28
N SER A 307 -2.94 3.79 -23.35
CA SER A 307 -1.95 4.73 -23.87
C SER A 307 -2.22 5.00 -25.35
N ALA A 308 -2.04 6.23 -25.80
CA ALA A 308 -2.22 6.59 -27.20
C ALA A 308 -1.03 7.40 -27.72
N ILE A 309 -0.74 7.24 -29.01
CA ILE A 309 0.21 8.08 -29.76
C ILE A 309 -0.37 8.45 -31.13
N GLU A 310 0.17 9.50 -31.72
CA GLU A 310 -0.11 9.88 -33.11
C GLU A 310 1.07 9.48 -33.99
N ILE A 311 0.76 8.85 -35.12
CA ILE A 311 1.71 8.31 -36.10
C ILE A 311 1.46 9.00 -37.44
N ALA A 312 2.51 9.53 -38.06
CA ALA A 312 2.44 10.15 -39.38
C ALA A 312 2.47 9.10 -40.52
N ALA A 313 1.55 8.13 -40.45
CA ALA A 313 1.39 7.07 -41.44
C ALA A 313 -0.10 6.65 -41.54
N PRO A 314 -0.55 6.16 -42.70
CA PRO A 314 -1.93 5.71 -42.88
C PRO A 314 -2.20 4.42 -42.08
N PRO A 315 -3.46 4.15 -41.67
CA PRO A 315 -3.79 3.02 -40.80
C PRO A 315 -3.35 1.66 -41.34
N GLU A 316 -3.35 1.47 -42.66
CA GLU A 316 -2.93 0.25 -43.34
C GLU A 316 -1.45 -0.05 -43.08
N ARG A 317 -0.61 0.99 -43.08
CA ARG A 317 0.83 0.88 -42.80
C ARG A 317 1.10 0.57 -41.34
N VAL A 318 0.35 1.20 -40.44
CA VAL A 318 0.44 0.95 -38.99
C VAL A 318 -0.04 -0.46 -38.67
N TRP A 319 -1.10 -0.92 -39.32
CA TRP A 319 -1.67 -2.25 -39.14
C TRP A 319 -0.64 -3.37 -39.37
N GLU A 320 0.16 -3.27 -40.43
CA GLU A 320 1.24 -4.23 -40.75
C GLU A 320 2.22 -4.41 -39.58
N THR A 321 2.47 -3.35 -38.80
CA THR A 321 3.40 -3.37 -37.66
C THR A 321 2.71 -3.71 -36.34
N VAL A 322 1.41 -3.44 -36.23
CA VAL A 322 0.61 -3.77 -35.03
C VAL A 322 0.41 -5.27 -34.89
N ILE A 323 0.18 -5.99 -35.99
CA ILE A 323 0.00 -7.45 -35.97
C ILE A 323 1.27 -8.19 -35.54
N GLY A 324 2.45 -7.64 -35.85
CA GLY A 324 3.76 -8.12 -35.44
C GLY A 324 4.85 -7.12 -35.82
N PHE A 325 5.88 -6.98 -34.99
CA PHE A 325 6.96 -6.02 -35.20
C PHE A 325 8.34 -6.66 -34.97
N PRO A 326 9.37 -6.22 -35.72
CA PRO A 326 10.74 -6.72 -35.59
C PRO A 326 11.36 -6.37 -34.22
N PRO A 327 12.56 -6.86 -33.91
CA PRO A 327 13.25 -6.51 -32.67
C PRO A 327 13.36 -4.98 -32.46
N ILE A 328 12.96 -4.52 -31.27
CA ILE A 328 13.08 -3.14 -30.83
C ILE A 328 14.56 -2.84 -30.59
N THR A 329 15.15 -2.05 -31.48
CA THR A 329 16.58 -1.68 -31.45
C THR A 329 16.90 -0.56 -30.47
N ARG A 330 15.91 0.24 -30.10
CA ARG A 330 16.08 1.34 -29.14
C ARG A 330 16.41 0.80 -27.75
N GLU A 331 17.41 1.39 -27.12
CA GLU A 331 17.80 1.01 -25.75
C GLU A 331 16.62 1.15 -24.77
N PRO A 332 16.46 0.16 -23.87
CA PRO A 332 15.41 0.23 -22.86
C PRO A 332 15.71 1.31 -21.83
N ALA A 333 14.65 1.87 -21.24
CA ALA A 333 14.77 2.79 -20.12
C ALA A 333 15.51 2.13 -18.94
N TRP A 334 16.12 2.93 -18.07
CA TRP A 334 17.02 2.45 -17.02
C TRP A 334 16.38 1.42 -16.08
N PHE A 335 15.09 1.53 -15.78
CA PHE A 335 14.38 0.65 -14.85
C PHE A 335 14.11 -0.74 -15.42
N PHE A 336 13.96 -0.88 -16.74
CA PHE A 336 13.90 -2.20 -17.39
C PHE A 336 15.20 -2.98 -17.19
N ARG A 337 16.35 -2.28 -17.13
CA ARG A 337 17.66 -2.89 -16.86
C ARG A 337 17.83 -3.38 -15.43
N LEU A 338 16.94 -2.97 -14.52
CA LEU A 338 16.95 -3.47 -13.14
C LEU A 338 16.26 -4.83 -13.00
N GLY A 339 15.62 -5.34 -14.06
CA GLY A 339 14.98 -6.66 -14.05
C GLY A 339 13.50 -6.64 -14.45
N ILE A 340 12.87 -5.46 -14.55
CA ILE A 340 11.49 -5.34 -15.03
C ILE A 340 11.38 -5.86 -16.48
N ALA A 341 10.36 -6.69 -16.75
CA ALA A 341 10.11 -7.25 -18.06
C ALA A 341 10.00 -6.16 -19.13
N CYS A 342 10.81 -6.28 -20.18
CA CYS A 342 10.89 -5.30 -21.25
C CYS A 342 10.50 -5.95 -22.58
N PRO A 343 9.59 -5.35 -23.38
CA PRO A 343 9.23 -5.88 -24.68
C PRO A 343 10.41 -5.79 -25.65
N GLU A 344 10.60 -6.85 -26.43
CA GLU A 344 11.70 -7.01 -27.38
C GLU A 344 11.22 -7.16 -28.82
N ARG A 345 10.21 -7.98 -29.09
CA ARG A 345 9.62 -8.17 -30.42
C ARG A 345 8.22 -8.78 -30.34
N ALA A 346 7.45 -8.73 -31.42
CA ALA A 346 6.20 -9.48 -31.52
C ALA A 346 6.11 -10.26 -32.83
N ARG A 347 5.77 -11.53 -32.72
CA ARG A 347 5.57 -12.45 -33.84
C ARG A 347 4.13 -12.90 -33.87
N ILE A 348 3.62 -13.24 -35.05
CA ILE A 348 2.28 -13.79 -35.19
C ILE A 348 2.30 -15.03 -36.07
N GLU A 349 1.60 -16.05 -35.62
CA GLU A 349 1.43 -17.33 -36.31
C GLU A 349 -0.04 -17.46 -36.74
N GLY A 350 -0.26 -17.63 -38.04
CA GLY A 350 -1.60 -17.63 -38.63
C GLY A 350 -2.12 -16.23 -38.97
N THR A 351 -3.37 -16.16 -39.40
CA THR A 351 -4.06 -14.92 -39.81
C THR A 351 -5.52 -14.95 -39.37
N GLY A 352 -6.07 -13.80 -39.01
CA GLY A 352 -7.47 -13.70 -38.58
C GLY A 352 -7.71 -14.04 -37.11
N ILE A 353 -8.98 -14.26 -36.76
CA ILE A 353 -9.39 -14.71 -35.41
C ILE A 353 -8.83 -16.11 -35.17
N GLY A 354 -8.22 -16.34 -34.01
CA GLY A 354 -7.57 -17.60 -33.66
C GLY A 354 -6.09 -17.67 -34.04
N ALA A 355 -5.55 -16.69 -34.76
CA ALA A 355 -4.10 -16.52 -34.89
C ALA A 355 -3.45 -16.36 -33.50
N ILE A 356 -2.22 -16.81 -33.33
CA ILE A 356 -1.51 -16.72 -32.06
C ILE A 356 -0.40 -15.70 -32.20
N ARG A 357 -0.47 -14.65 -31.38
CA ARG A 357 0.58 -13.65 -31.29
C ARG A 357 1.50 -13.99 -30.11
N HIS A 358 2.80 -14.01 -30.37
CA HIS A 358 3.84 -14.20 -29.38
C HIS A 358 4.56 -12.87 -29.17
N CYS A 359 4.28 -12.23 -28.03
CA CYS A 359 4.94 -10.98 -27.64
C CYS A 359 6.10 -11.31 -26.71
N GLU A 360 7.32 -11.18 -27.20
CA GLU A 360 8.53 -11.58 -26.48
C GLU A 360 9.09 -10.45 -25.63
N PHE A 361 9.34 -10.75 -24.36
CA PHE A 361 9.94 -9.88 -23.38
C PHE A 361 11.25 -10.50 -22.86
N THR A 362 12.07 -9.69 -22.19
CA THR A 362 13.30 -10.13 -21.52
C THR A 362 13.11 -11.27 -20.52
N THR A 363 11.89 -11.46 -20.00
CA THR A 363 11.53 -12.52 -19.02
C THR A 363 10.84 -13.73 -19.65
N GLY A 364 10.52 -13.69 -20.96
CA GLY A 364 9.78 -14.73 -21.67
C GLY A 364 8.68 -14.16 -22.56
N ALA A 365 7.88 -15.04 -23.17
CA ALA A 365 6.85 -14.63 -24.12
C ALA A 365 5.45 -14.61 -23.48
N PHE A 366 4.66 -13.60 -23.85
CA PHE A 366 3.21 -13.67 -23.73
C PHE A 366 2.64 -14.45 -24.91
N VAL A 367 1.64 -15.30 -24.64
CA VAL A 367 0.86 -16.01 -25.66
C VAL A 367 -0.51 -15.35 -25.76
N GLU A 368 -0.75 -14.73 -26.90
CA GLU A 368 -1.83 -13.77 -27.14
C GLU A 368 -2.73 -14.25 -28.29
N PRO A 369 -3.66 -15.20 -28.08
CA PRO A 369 -4.60 -15.61 -29.12
C PRO A 369 -5.52 -14.45 -29.52
N ILE A 370 -5.61 -14.20 -30.83
CA ILE A 370 -6.42 -13.12 -31.39
C ILE A 370 -7.92 -13.44 -31.27
N THR A 371 -8.65 -12.55 -30.61
CA THR A 371 -10.11 -12.61 -30.43
C THR A 371 -10.87 -11.69 -31.37
N VAL A 372 -10.24 -10.61 -31.85
CA VAL A 372 -10.81 -9.69 -32.85
C VAL A 372 -9.75 -9.35 -33.88
N TRP A 373 -10.11 -9.49 -35.16
CA TRP A 373 -9.28 -9.13 -36.31
C TRP A 373 -10.12 -8.30 -37.29
N ASP A 374 -10.06 -6.97 -37.17
CA ASP A 374 -10.81 -6.01 -38.02
C ASP A 374 -9.82 -5.02 -38.67
N PRO A 375 -9.15 -5.41 -39.77
CA PRO A 375 -8.13 -4.60 -40.42
C PRO A 375 -8.74 -3.39 -41.15
N PRO A 376 -8.11 -2.19 -41.10
CA PRO A 376 -6.94 -1.81 -40.30
C PRO A 376 -7.32 -1.16 -38.96
N ARG A 377 -8.52 -1.41 -38.40
CA ARG A 377 -9.12 -0.61 -37.33
C ARG A 377 -8.88 -1.16 -35.92
N ARG A 378 -8.94 -2.48 -35.73
CA ARG A 378 -8.96 -3.08 -34.38
C ARG A 378 -8.36 -4.48 -34.35
N LEU A 379 -7.43 -4.68 -33.42
CA LEU A 379 -6.87 -5.98 -33.06
C LEU A 379 -7.07 -6.18 -31.56
N ALA A 380 -7.70 -7.29 -31.14
CA ALA A 380 -7.81 -7.63 -29.72
C ALA A 380 -7.43 -9.09 -29.48
N PHE A 381 -6.87 -9.36 -28.32
CA PHE A 381 -6.37 -10.68 -27.94
C PHE A 381 -6.53 -10.91 -26.44
N ASP A 382 -6.75 -12.17 -26.08
CA ASP A 382 -6.68 -12.59 -24.69
C ASP A 382 -5.26 -13.00 -24.34
N VAL A 383 -4.94 -13.13 -23.05
CA VAL A 383 -3.63 -13.61 -22.59
C VAL A 383 -3.81 -14.97 -21.94
N THR A 384 -3.33 -16.02 -22.61
CA THR A 384 -3.41 -17.40 -22.09
C THR A 384 -2.19 -17.77 -21.27
N GLU A 385 -1.02 -17.24 -21.63
CA GLU A 385 0.24 -17.41 -20.90
C GLU A 385 1.00 -16.08 -20.80
N GLN A 386 1.64 -15.85 -19.66
CA GLN A 386 2.49 -14.67 -19.42
C GLN A 386 3.78 -15.09 -18.70
N PRO A 387 4.90 -14.40 -18.94
CA PRO A 387 6.12 -14.57 -18.17
C PRO A 387 6.00 -13.87 -16.80
N GLU A 388 7.01 -14.06 -15.95
CA GLU A 388 7.13 -13.26 -14.72
C GLU A 388 7.30 -11.77 -15.08
N PRO A 389 6.63 -10.84 -14.36
CA PRO A 389 6.70 -9.41 -14.65
C PRO A 389 8.08 -8.79 -14.48
N MET A 390 8.97 -9.44 -13.73
CA MET A 390 10.34 -8.99 -13.51
C MET A 390 11.22 -10.13 -12.98
N PHE A 391 12.54 -10.00 -13.15
CA PHE A 391 13.52 -10.69 -12.34
C PHE A 391 13.96 -9.80 -11.18
N GLU A 392 14.08 -10.39 -10.01
CA GLU A 392 14.47 -9.67 -8.82
C GLU A 392 15.99 -9.45 -8.71
N LEU A 393 16.37 -8.31 -8.13
CA LEU A 393 17.77 -8.04 -7.79
C LEU A 393 18.12 -8.78 -6.50
N THR A 394 18.99 -9.78 -6.61
CA THR A 394 19.30 -10.71 -5.52
C THR A 394 20.77 -11.14 -5.55
N PRO A 395 21.41 -11.38 -4.39
CA PRO A 395 22.74 -11.99 -4.34
C PRO A 395 22.71 -13.51 -4.63
N TYR A 396 21.52 -14.12 -4.65
CA TYR A 396 21.33 -15.55 -4.94
C TYR A 396 21.21 -15.80 -6.46
N ARG A 397 21.41 -17.04 -6.90
CA ARG A 397 21.34 -17.38 -8.34
C ARG A 397 19.97 -17.11 -8.94
N HIS A 398 18.90 -17.54 -8.27
CA HIS A 398 17.52 -17.30 -8.65
C HIS A 398 16.66 -17.22 -7.40
N ILE A 399 15.71 -16.31 -7.36
CA ILE A 399 14.62 -16.26 -6.39
C ILE A 399 13.32 -16.02 -7.15
N HIS A 400 12.24 -16.67 -6.72
CA HIS A 400 10.91 -16.48 -7.30
C HIS A 400 9.91 -16.24 -6.18
N PRO A 401 9.86 -15.01 -5.62
CA PRO A 401 8.84 -14.65 -4.65
C PRO A 401 7.43 -14.98 -5.18
N PRO A 402 6.53 -15.56 -4.36
CA PRO A 402 5.22 -16.03 -4.82
C PRO A 402 4.37 -14.98 -5.56
N HIS A 403 4.49 -13.70 -5.18
CA HIS A 403 3.75 -12.61 -5.81
C HIS A 403 4.12 -12.38 -7.29
N LEU A 404 5.33 -12.76 -7.76
CA LEU A 404 5.72 -12.61 -9.16
C LEU A 404 4.90 -13.51 -10.11
N LYS A 405 4.32 -14.60 -9.60
CA LYS A 405 3.51 -15.53 -10.39
C LYS A 405 2.01 -15.30 -10.26
N SER A 406 1.57 -14.86 -9.09
CA SER A 406 0.14 -14.87 -8.72
C SER A 406 -0.48 -13.48 -8.61
N SER A 407 0.29 -12.45 -8.23
CA SER A 407 -0.29 -11.15 -7.88
C SER A 407 -0.66 -10.30 -9.09
N PHE A 408 0.11 -10.33 -10.18
CA PHE A 408 -0.22 -9.57 -11.39
C PHE A 408 -0.57 -10.52 -12.53
N ARG A 409 -1.77 -10.37 -13.09
CA ARG A 409 -2.21 -11.15 -14.26
C ARG A 409 -2.79 -10.24 -15.35
N SER A 410 -2.13 -10.21 -16.49
CA SER A 410 -2.69 -9.64 -17.71
C SER A 410 -3.77 -10.57 -18.25
N THR A 411 -4.91 -10.02 -18.65
CA THR A 411 -6.08 -10.81 -19.07
C THR A 411 -6.41 -10.59 -20.54
N ARG A 412 -6.21 -9.37 -21.04
CA ARG A 412 -6.57 -8.98 -22.40
C ARG A 412 -5.71 -7.80 -22.87
N GLY A 413 -5.43 -7.74 -24.16
CA GLY A 413 -4.89 -6.57 -24.85
C GLY A 413 -5.74 -6.14 -26.05
N GLU A 414 -5.65 -4.88 -26.43
CA GLU A 414 -6.31 -4.32 -27.61
C GLU A 414 -5.48 -3.17 -28.22
N PHE A 415 -5.40 -3.16 -29.55
CA PHE A 415 -4.95 -2.01 -30.35
C PHE A 415 -6.14 -1.48 -31.16
N ARG A 416 -6.36 -0.17 -31.10
CA ARG A 416 -7.29 0.57 -31.98
C ARG A 416 -6.55 1.59 -32.80
N LEU A 417 -6.89 1.66 -34.07
CA LEU A 417 -6.34 2.61 -35.03
C LEU A 417 -7.47 3.54 -35.47
N GLU A 418 -7.33 4.81 -35.16
CA GLU A 418 -8.27 5.85 -35.57
C GLU A 418 -7.60 6.74 -36.64
N PRO A 419 -8.18 6.89 -37.84
CA PRO A 419 -7.61 7.76 -38.86
C PRO A 419 -7.67 9.22 -38.39
N LEU A 420 -6.57 9.95 -38.56
CA LEU A 420 -6.49 11.38 -38.32
C LEU A 420 -6.67 12.15 -39.64
N PRO A 421 -7.37 13.29 -39.65
CA PRO A 421 -7.49 14.12 -40.83
C PRO A 421 -6.12 14.54 -41.36
N ALA A 422 -5.97 14.60 -42.68
CA ALA A 422 -4.79 15.22 -43.28
C ALA A 422 -4.85 16.73 -43.01
N ASP A 423 -3.77 17.28 -42.47
CA ASP A 423 -3.65 18.72 -42.21
C ASP A 423 -2.56 19.28 -43.12
N GLY A 424 -2.96 19.87 -44.27
CA GLY A 424 -2.16 20.64 -45.23
C GLY A 424 -0.78 20.10 -45.62
N GLU A 425 0.18 20.20 -44.70
CA GLU A 425 1.58 19.79 -44.83
C GLU A 425 1.87 18.36 -44.31
N ARG A 426 0.99 17.75 -43.52
CA ARG A 426 1.09 16.38 -43.03
C ARG A 426 0.18 15.45 -43.83
N GLY A 427 0.75 14.36 -44.35
CA GLY A 427 0.00 13.27 -44.96
C GLY A 427 -0.99 12.60 -43.97
N PRO A 428 -1.78 11.61 -44.43
CA PRO A 428 -2.75 10.92 -43.57
C PRO A 428 -2.06 10.32 -42.33
N GLY A 429 -2.61 10.61 -41.15
CA GLY A 429 -2.10 10.14 -39.87
C GLY A 429 -2.99 9.08 -39.23
N THR A 430 -2.49 8.43 -38.19
CA THR A 430 -3.21 7.44 -37.39
C THR A 430 -2.98 7.69 -35.92
N ARG A 431 -4.06 7.75 -35.12
CA ARG A 431 -3.98 7.65 -33.67
C ARG A 431 -4.04 6.16 -33.29
N LEU A 432 -2.92 5.66 -32.76
CA LEU A 432 -2.82 4.29 -32.27
C LEU A 432 -3.05 4.27 -30.75
N ILE A 433 -4.07 3.55 -30.31
CA ILE A 433 -4.47 3.40 -28.91
C ILE A 433 -4.20 1.95 -28.50
N GLY A 434 -3.35 1.76 -27.49
CA GLY A 434 -3.09 0.48 -26.85
C GLY A 434 -3.80 0.38 -25.49
N ARG A 435 -4.53 -0.71 -25.26
CA ARG A 435 -5.23 -1.00 -24.01
C ARG A 435 -4.82 -2.36 -23.46
N THR A 436 -4.62 -2.40 -22.15
CA THR A 436 -4.36 -3.64 -21.41
C THR A 436 -5.32 -3.74 -20.24
N TRP A 437 -5.94 -4.92 -20.07
CA TRP A 437 -6.74 -5.27 -18.91
C TRP A 437 -5.99 -6.24 -18.03
N TYR A 438 -5.92 -5.97 -16.74
CA TYR A 438 -5.21 -6.81 -15.78
C TYR A 438 -5.97 -6.95 -14.47
N THR A 439 -5.70 -8.03 -13.74
CA THR A 439 -6.12 -8.22 -12.35
C THR A 439 -4.90 -8.12 -11.44
N LEU A 440 -5.11 -7.55 -10.26
CA LEU A 440 -4.08 -7.37 -9.25
C LEU A 440 -4.53 -7.96 -7.91
N ASP A 441 -3.86 -9.02 -7.48
CA ASP A 441 -4.03 -9.65 -6.18
C ASP A 441 -2.92 -9.21 -5.21
N MET A 442 -2.91 -7.90 -4.95
CA MET A 442 -2.01 -7.27 -3.98
C MET A 442 -2.69 -6.03 -3.40
N ARG A 443 -2.69 -5.91 -2.06
CA ARG A 443 -3.43 -4.86 -1.35
C ARG A 443 -2.49 -3.96 -0.53
N PRO A 444 -2.86 -2.69 -0.30
CA PRO A 444 -4.06 -2.04 -0.80
C PRO A 444 -3.93 -1.67 -2.29
N LEU A 445 -5.00 -1.91 -3.04
CA LEU A 445 -5.03 -1.68 -4.49
C LEU A 445 -4.58 -0.27 -4.92
N PRO A 446 -5.02 0.84 -4.30
CA PRO A 446 -4.64 2.18 -4.76
C PRO A 446 -3.14 2.45 -4.73
N TYR A 447 -2.40 1.77 -3.86
CA TYR A 447 -0.95 1.91 -3.82
C TYR A 447 -0.29 1.11 -4.94
N TRP A 448 -0.63 -0.17 -5.03
CA TRP A 448 0.01 -1.08 -5.98
C TRP A 448 -0.36 -0.76 -7.44
N THR A 449 -1.54 -0.17 -7.68
CA THR A 449 -1.94 0.30 -9.01
C THR A 449 -1.06 1.42 -9.54
N VAL A 450 -0.48 2.27 -8.67
CA VAL A 450 0.47 3.31 -9.11
C VAL A 450 1.67 2.67 -9.80
N TRP A 451 2.18 1.57 -9.24
CA TRP A 451 3.29 0.84 -9.81
C TRP A 451 2.88 0.08 -11.07
N SER A 452 1.81 -0.71 -11.03
CA SER A 452 1.39 -1.50 -12.20
C SER A 452 0.99 -0.62 -13.38
N ASP A 453 0.21 0.44 -13.16
CA ASP A 453 -0.21 1.34 -14.25
C ASP A 453 1.01 2.06 -14.86
N ALA A 454 1.94 2.56 -14.02
CA ALA A 454 3.14 3.22 -14.50
C ALA A 454 4.02 2.28 -15.36
N LEU A 455 4.18 1.02 -14.94
CA LEU A 455 4.95 0.03 -15.69
C LEU A 455 4.25 -0.37 -17.00
N ILE A 456 2.93 -0.56 -16.99
CA ILE A 456 2.16 -0.85 -18.22
C ILE A 456 2.23 0.34 -19.18
N HIS A 457 2.09 1.58 -18.69
CA HIS A 457 2.25 2.76 -19.53
C HIS A 457 3.65 2.85 -20.15
N ALA A 458 4.71 2.48 -19.41
CA ALA A 458 6.07 2.44 -19.94
C ALA A 458 6.24 1.36 -21.02
N ILE A 459 5.67 0.17 -20.81
CA ILE A 459 5.65 -0.91 -21.81
C ILE A 459 4.88 -0.48 -23.06
N HIS A 460 3.67 0.07 -22.89
CA HIS A 460 2.87 0.63 -23.99
C HIS A 460 3.67 1.67 -24.75
N ARG A 461 4.28 2.64 -24.07
CA ARG A 461 5.03 3.72 -24.72
C ARG A 461 6.17 3.16 -25.55
N ARG A 462 6.94 2.19 -25.03
CA ARG A 462 8.02 1.54 -25.78
C ARG A 462 7.52 0.85 -27.05
N VAL A 463 6.44 0.07 -26.95
CA VAL A 463 5.87 -0.65 -28.11
C VAL A 463 5.28 0.31 -29.13
N LEU A 464 4.47 1.26 -28.67
CA LEU A 464 3.81 2.25 -29.52
C LEU A 464 4.85 3.14 -30.24
N GLU A 465 5.86 3.66 -29.53
CA GLU A 465 6.94 4.44 -30.13
C GLU A 465 7.71 3.64 -31.18
N HIS A 466 7.96 2.34 -30.94
CA HIS A 466 8.60 1.50 -31.94
C HIS A 466 7.72 1.31 -33.18
N ILE A 467 6.42 1.04 -33.00
CA ILE A 467 5.47 0.93 -34.12
C ILE A 467 5.46 2.23 -34.94
N ARG A 468 5.50 3.39 -34.28
CA ARG A 468 5.62 4.69 -34.95
C ARG A 468 6.89 4.80 -35.79
N GLU A 469 8.04 4.49 -35.20
CA GLU A 469 9.35 4.58 -35.88
C GLU A 469 9.37 3.71 -37.16
N VAL A 470 8.87 2.48 -37.05
CA VAL A 470 8.79 1.53 -38.18
C VAL A 470 7.77 1.97 -39.24
N ALA A 471 6.56 2.36 -38.83
CA ALA A 471 5.49 2.75 -39.74
C ALA A 471 5.78 4.06 -40.50
N GLU A 472 6.46 5.02 -39.85
CA GLU A 472 6.89 6.27 -40.47
C GLU A 472 8.15 6.09 -41.36
N GLY A 473 8.75 4.89 -41.39
CA GLY A 473 9.95 4.62 -42.20
C GLY A 473 11.21 5.32 -41.69
N ARG A 474 11.27 5.69 -40.40
CA ARG A 474 12.47 6.24 -39.79
C ARG A 474 13.45 5.08 -39.56
N THR A 475 14.44 4.95 -40.42
CA THR A 475 15.51 3.95 -40.26
C THR A 475 16.20 4.15 -38.91
N VAL A 476 16.09 3.17 -38.02
CA VAL A 476 16.96 3.12 -36.85
C VAL A 476 18.35 2.74 -37.35
N PRO A 477 19.39 3.58 -37.17
CA PRO A 477 20.74 3.21 -37.58
C PRO A 477 21.12 1.91 -36.87
N ALA A 478 21.46 0.88 -37.65
CA ALA A 478 22.07 -0.33 -37.13
C ALA A 478 23.35 0.08 -36.39
N LYS A 479 23.43 -0.18 -35.08
CA LYS A 479 24.68 -0.02 -34.35
C LYS A 479 25.70 -0.95 -35.00
N THR A 480 26.71 -0.36 -35.62
CA THR A 480 27.94 -1.05 -36.01
C THR A 480 28.54 -1.65 -34.74
N LEU A 481 28.81 -2.96 -34.80
CA LEU A 481 29.33 -3.81 -33.71
C LEU A 481 30.57 -3.24 -33.01
#